data_AF-A0A512PLB5-F1
#
_entry.id   AF-A0A512PLB5-F1
#
_cell.length_a   1.000
_cell.length_b   1.000
_cell.length_c   1.000
_cell.angle_alpha   90.00
_cell.angle_beta   90.00
_cell.angle_gamma   90.00
#
_symmetry.space_group_name_H-M   'P 1'
#
loop_
_entity.id
_entity.type
_entity.pdbx_description
1 polymer ?
#
loop_
_entity_poly.entity_id
_entity_poly.type
_entity_poly.pdbx_seq_one_letter_code
_entity_poly.pdbx_strand_id
1 'polypeptide(L)' 'MNNKLAELRTKKSMTQKELAKALNTNDRTLGAWERGKRTPRPAQMQKIEDYFGVPKEEIFFEAFSYSK' A
#
# COMPACT_ATOMS: atom_id res chain seq x y z
N MET A 1 -1.23 -3.06 -11.79
CA MET A 1 -2.31 -3.04 -10.81
C MET A 1 -2.43 -1.65 -10.22
N ASN A 2 -3.56 -0.98 -10.32
CA ASN A 2 -3.76 0.31 -9.65
C ASN A 2 -4.19 0.10 -8.19
N ASN A 3 -3.76 1.00 -7.31
CA ASN A 3 -4.10 1.03 -5.89
C ASN A 3 -4.04 2.47 -5.37
N LYS A 4 -4.62 2.72 -4.19
CA LYS A 4 -4.65 4.05 -3.56
C LYS A 4 -3.46 4.34 -2.65
N LEU A 5 -2.47 3.43 -2.56
CA LEU A 5 -1.39 3.55 -1.57
C LEU A 5 -0.56 4.83 -1.77
N ALA A 6 -0.22 5.14 -3.01
CA ALA A 6 0.54 6.35 -3.33
C ALA A 6 -0.24 7.63 -2.98
N GLU A 7 -1.54 7.64 -3.22
CA GLU A 7 -2.43 8.77 -2.90
C GLU A 7 -2.53 8.98 -1.38
N LEU A 8 -2.72 7.90 -0.61
CA LEU A 8 -2.77 7.98 0.85
C LEU A 8 -1.43 8.47 1.43
N ARG A 9 -0.31 8.06 0.85
CA ARG A 9 1.01 8.54 1.24
C ARG A 9 1.17 10.04 0.97
N THR A 10 0.82 10.51 -0.23
CA THR A 10 0.99 11.92 -0.61
C THR A 10 0.03 12.84 0.16
N LYS A 11 -1.17 12.39 0.50
CA LYS A 11 -2.09 13.11 1.40
C LYS A 11 -1.51 13.35 2.80
N LYS A 12 -0.65 12.46 3.28
CA LYS A 12 0.11 12.64 4.53
C LYS A 12 1.44 13.39 4.34
N SER A 13 1.72 13.93 3.14
CA SER A 13 2.98 14.62 2.79
C SER A 13 4.24 13.79 3.04
N MET A 14 4.15 12.46 2.91
CA MET A 14 5.26 11.55 3.17
C MET A 14 6.00 11.16 1.89
N THR A 15 7.31 11.00 2.00
CA THR A 15 8.15 10.31 1.01
C THR A 15 7.96 8.79 1.08
N GLN A 16 8.33 8.08 0.01
CA GLN A 16 8.32 6.61 0.03
C GLN A 16 9.22 6.03 1.14
N LYS A 17 10.35 6.69 1.44
CA LYS A 17 11.26 6.26 2.50
C LYS A 17 10.64 6.37 3.88
N GLU A 18 9.90 7.45 4.15
CA GLU A 18 9.23 7.66 5.44
C GLU A 18 8.11 6.65 5.66
N LEU A 19 7.27 6.41 4.65
CA LEU A 19 6.20 5.42 4.78
C LEU A 19 6.78 4.00 4.89
N ALA A 20 7.85 3.68 4.14
CA ALA A 20 8.51 2.40 4.25
C ALA A 20 9.06 2.17 5.66
N LYS A 21 9.68 3.19 6.27
CA LYS A 21 10.15 3.14 7.65
C LYS A 21 9.00 2.92 8.63
N ALA A 22 7.88 3.64 8.47
CA ALA A 22 6.70 3.48 9.32
C ALA A 22 6.09 2.08 9.26
N LEU A 23 6.10 1.44 8.09
CA LEU A 23 5.57 0.10 7.86
C LEU A 23 6.60 -1.01 8.12
N ASN A 24 7.81 -0.67 8.54
CA ASN A 24 8.94 -1.59 8.70
C ASN A 24 9.21 -2.41 7.42
N THR A 25 9.32 -1.71 6.30
CA THR A 25 9.69 -2.24 4.97
C THR A 25 10.75 -1.34 4.33
N ASN A 26 11.15 -1.65 3.09
CA ASN A 26 12.06 -0.79 2.33
C ASN A 26 11.34 0.02 1.25
N ASP A 27 11.96 1.12 0.86
CA ASP A 27 11.47 2.08 -0.15
C ASP A 27 11.22 1.42 -1.52
N ARG A 28 12.10 0.52 -1.96
CA ARG A 28 11.94 -0.23 -3.21
C ARG A 28 10.68 -1.12 -3.20
N THR A 29 10.43 -1.78 -2.08
CA THR A 29 9.24 -2.61 -1.85
C THR A 29 7.99 -1.75 -1.88
N LEU A 30 7.99 -0.63 -1.16
CA LEU A 30 6.87 0.31 -1.17
C LEU A 30 6.59 0.85 -2.59
N GLY A 31 7.62 1.28 -3.31
CA GLY A 31 7.48 1.74 -4.69
C GLY A 31 7.07 0.64 -5.68
N ALA A 32 7.32 -0.63 -5.38
CA ALA A 32 6.80 -1.76 -6.15
C ALA A 32 5.31 -1.99 -5.87
N TRP A 33 4.87 -1.81 -4.63
CA TRP A 33 3.46 -1.86 -4.24
C TRP A 33 2.67 -0.71 -4.86
N GLU A 34 3.14 0.53 -4.72
CA GLU A 34 2.46 1.72 -5.26
C GLU A 34 2.25 1.66 -6.79
N ARG A 35 3.20 1.09 -7.52
CA ARG A 35 3.09 0.90 -8.99
C ARG A 35 2.37 -0.40 -9.38
N GLY A 36 1.93 -1.19 -8.41
CA GLY A 36 1.32 -2.49 -8.62
C GLY A 36 2.20 -3.49 -9.36
N LYS A 37 3.53 -3.34 -9.27
CA LYS A 37 4.51 -4.34 -9.76
C LYS A 37 4.54 -5.58 -8.89
N ARG A 38 4.18 -5.43 -7.61
CA ARG A 38 4.03 -6.52 -6.64
C ARG A 38 2.83 -6.24 -5.75
N THR A 39 2.11 -7.30 -5.42
CA THR A 39 1.05 -7.25 -4.41
C THR A 39 1.66 -7.47 -3.03
N PRO A 40 1.36 -6.62 -2.03
CA PRO A 40 1.79 -6.87 -0.66
C PRO A 40 1.20 -8.18 -0.13
N ARG A 41 1.89 -8.83 0.81
CA ARG A 41 1.32 -10.00 1.51
C ARG A 41 0.16 -9.55 2.41
N PRO A 42 -0.80 -10.43 2.76
CA PRO A 42 -1.92 -10.09 3.64
C PRO A 42 -1.50 -9.40 4.95
N ALA A 43 -0.43 -9.86 5.60
CA ALA A 43 0.10 -9.22 6.80
C ALA A 43 0.60 -7.78 6.58
N GLN A 44 1.12 -7.46 5.39
CA GLN A 44 1.53 -6.10 5.03
C GLN A 44 0.33 -5.23 4.67
N MET A 45 -0.66 -5.81 4.00
CA MET A 45 -1.94 -5.14 3.74
C MET A 45 -2.62 -4.73 5.05
N GLN A 46 -2.63 -5.61 6.06
CA GLN A 46 -3.19 -5.29 7.37
C GLN A 46 -2.44 -4.14 8.05
N LYS A 47 -1.10 -4.14 8.05
CA LYS A 47 -0.33 -3.01 8.59
C LYS A 47 -0.64 -1.68 7.92
N ILE A 48 -0.87 -1.72 6.60
CA ILE A 48 -1.20 -0.53 5.81
C ILE A 48 -2.61 -0.05 6.17
N GLU A 49 -3.57 -0.97 6.31
CA GLU A 49 -4.91 -0.68 6.82
C GLU A 49 -4.85 -0.06 8.22
N ASP A 50 -4.12 -0.66 9.15
CA ASP A 50 -3.97 -0.15 10.52
C ASP A 50 -3.32 1.25 10.53
N TYR A 51 -2.35 1.50 9.65
CA TYR A 51 -1.64 2.77 9.57
C TYR A 51 -2.47 3.92 8.96
N PHE A 52 -3.33 3.61 7.99
CA PHE A 52 -4.15 4.60 7.30
C PHE A 52 -5.58 4.69 7.83
N GLY A 53 -6.05 3.68 8.57
CA GLY A 53 -7.46 3.55 8.96
C GLY A 53 -8.40 3.33 7.77
N VAL A 54 -7.87 2.82 6.65
CA VAL A 54 -8.61 2.58 5.40
C VAL A 54 -8.58 1.09 5.09
N PRO A 55 -9.71 0.44 4.83
CA PRO A 55 -9.76 -0.99 4.54
C PRO A 55 -8.80 -1.39 3.42
N LYS A 56 -8.03 -2.46 3.60
CA LYS A 56 -7.08 -2.94 2.59
C LYS A 56 -7.74 -3.28 1.24
N GLU A 57 -9.01 -3.64 1.24
CA GLU A 57 -9.82 -3.88 0.04
C GLU A 57 -10.04 -2.59 -0.76
N GLU A 58 -10.17 -1.45 -0.08
CA GLU A 58 -10.27 -0.15 -0.73
C GLU A 58 -8.90 0.33 -1.23
N ILE A 59 -7.83 0.04 -0.49
CA ILE A 59 -6.48 0.42 -0.88
C ILE A 59 -6.02 -0.40 -2.09
N PHE A 60 -6.18 -1.72 -2.04
CA PHE A 60 -5.68 -2.70 -3.01
C PHE A 60 -6.80 -3.36 -3.82
N PHE A 61 -7.80 -2.58 -4.26
CA PHE A 61 -9.01 -3.07 -4.94
C PHE A 61 -8.77 -4.06 -6.08
N GLU A 62 -7.72 -3.90 -6.89
CA GLU A 62 -7.41 -4.85 -7.98
C GLU A 62 -6.84 -6.20 -7.49
N ALA A 63 -6.27 -6.26 -6.29
CA ALA A 63 -5.83 -7.52 -5.69
C ALA A 63 -7.01 -8.39 -5.25
N PHE A 64 -8.17 -7.77 -4.98
CA PHE A 64 -9.40 -8.44 -4.55
C PHE A 64 -10.43 -8.58 -5.67
N SER A 65 -10.24 -7.93 -6.82
CA SER A 65 -11.15 -7.97 -7.96
C SER A 65 -11.03 -9.23 -8.83
N TYR A 66 -10.29 -10.25 -8.40
CA TYR A 66 -10.26 -11.59 -9.04
C TYR A 66 -11.57 -12.36 -8.74
N SER A 67 -12.69 -11.79 -9.18
CA SER A 67 -13.97 -12.46 -9.29
C SER A 67 -14.76 -11.80 -10.42
N LYS A 68 -14.31 -11.98 -11.66
CA LYS A 68 -15.17 -12.11 -12.84
C LYS A 68 -14.45 -12.92 -13.91
#